data_AF-A0AAD9Z386-F1
#
_entry.id   AF-A0AAD9Z386-F1
#
_cell.length_a   1.000
_cell.length_b   1.000
_cell.length_c   1.000
_cell.angle_alpha   90.00
_cell.angle_beta   90.00
_cell.angle_gamma   90.00
#
_symmetry.space_group_name_H-M   'P 1'
#
loop_
_entity.id
_entity.type
_entity.pdbx_description
1 polymer ?
#
loop_
_entity_poly.entity_id
_entity_poly.type
_entity_poly.pdbx_seq_one_letter_code
_entity_poly.pdbx_strand_id
1 'polypeptide(L)'
;MDVGRMKARDSSTPPRPGDRNSLCEDAIRFGTFASFLFAMVAFLANILLPLLLKALNKANYSSATTSSKFRISQLWTFGHAFFALAMFATFFITSQAGATFLVACVGLSWALTLWAPFSIIGSELAARQSLRDTISDISGEEPPPSSRDVQAGAIMGLHNVAISAPQIIAALACSGIFGIAKALGSQAGTGWVLRAGGCAALGAAYLTNLISAPLNSRILSFTDEFFASASNLTTPTPPICRPGYYIETGAWYDGWETRRHNPSPPDHCTIRLGPAAGIVKGVEIDTAFFDGNHAEEVEVWGTYEVGEGADERVKSPQYGGWKKVLGRRGCGASRRHAWKINGEEVGKVTHVRLCMFPDGGIARFRLYGLAVPIWPSNPAEEVELSAAVMGGVAVTWSDQHFGQAGNLLLPGRGKDMGDGWETKRSRGVGHEDWVVVKLGARGRVGRVVVDTMHFRGNFPKGVRVEGLDVGDEGEGVGELRGADERWVEVVGVSSCEKDREHEFMVEVGVEKEGRAFTHMKIIIIPDGGLKRFRVFGTRA
;
A
#
# COMPACT_ATOMS: atom_id res chain seq x y z
N MET A 1 37.34 27.26 8.76
CA MET A 1 38.04 26.37 9.72
C MET A 1 38.09 24.98 9.12
N ASP A 2 39.25 24.35 9.26
CA ASP A 2 39.70 23.18 8.52
C ASP A 2 38.90 21.90 8.87
N VAL A 3 38.28 21.27 7.87
CA VAL A 3 37.45 20.06 8.01
C VAL A 3 38.32 18.81 8.29
N GLY A 4 39.64 18.93 8.17
CA GLY A 4 40.60 17.89 8.53
C GLY A 4 40.68 17.52 10.02
N ARG A 5 40.02 18.28 10.92
CA ARG A 5 40.07 18.01 12.38
C ARG A 5 38.92 17.15 12.92
N MET A 6 37.94 16.77 12.10
CA MET A 6 36.83 15.90 12.54
C MET A 6 37.20 14.41 12.67
N LYS A 7 38.41 14.00 12.26
CA LYS A 7 38.88 12.60 12.38
C LYS A 7 39.88 12.33 13.51
N ALA A 8 40.10 13.27 14.42
CA ALA A 8 40.94 13.04 15.60
C ALA A 8 40.44 13.83 16.82
N ARG A 9 39.28 13.45 17.34
CA ARG A 9 38.97 13.66 18.76
C ARG A 9 38.46 12.35 19.31
N ASP A 10 39.30 11.78 20.16
CA ASP A 10 39.04 10.62 20.99
C ASP A 10 37.62 10.68 21.58
N SER A 11 36.82 9.65 21.32
CA SER A 11 35.38 9.56 21.57
C SER A 11 35.01 9.36 23.05
N SER A 12 35.88 9.79 23.96
CA SER A 12 35.78 9.49 25.40
C SER A 12 35.35 10.66 26.28
N THR A 13 35.09 11.85 25.73
CA THR A 13 34.60 13.02 26.51
C THR A 13 33.31 13.64 25.95
N PRO A 14 32.24 13.79 26.75
CA PRO A 14 31.03 14.45 26.30
C PRO A 14 31.27 15.96 26.08
N PRO A 15 30.68 16.56 25.03
CA PRO A 15 30.87 17.98 24.72
C PRO A 15 30.32 18.86 25.84
N ARG A 16 31.02 19.98 26.14
CA ARG A 16 30.62 20.93 27.18
C ARG A 16 29.25 21.55 26.82
N PRO A 17 28.39 21.89 27.80
CA PRO A 17 27.03 22.40 27.54
C PRO A 17 26.96 23.60 26.58
N GLY A 18 27.96 24.48 26.60
CA GLY A 18 28.05 25.64 25.70
C GLY A 18 28.27 25.28 24.22
N ASP A 19 28.97 24.18 23.94
CA ASP A 19 29.25 23.73 22.56
C ASP A 19 28.02 23.08 21.90
N ARG A 20 27.10 22.50 22.68
CA ARG A 20 25.85 21.94 22.15
C ARG A 20 24.89 23.03 21.67
N ASN A 21 24.83 24.15 22.38
CA ASN A 21 23.95 25.26 22.01
C ASN A 21 24.46 25.98 20.77
N SER A 22 25.78 26.20 20.64
CA SER A 22 26.37 26.81 19.45
C SER A 22 26.20 25.93 18.20
N LEU A 23 26.43 24.61 18.30
CA LEU A 23 26.22 23.68 17.20
C LEU A 23 24.74 23.61 16.76
N CYS A 24 23.80 23.73 17.70
CA CYS A 24 22.36 23.77 17.41
C CYS A 24 21.97 25.08 16.71
N GLU A 25 22.46 26.23 17.19
CA GLU A 25 22.24 27.53 16.56
C GLU A 25 22.80 27.57 15.13
N ASP A 26 24.00 27.04 14.93
CA ASP A 26 24.60 26.91 13.61
C ASP A 26 23.74 26.03 12.70
N ALA A 27 23.38 24.81 13.14
CA ALA A 27 22.51 23.92 12.37
C ALA A 27 21.17 24.56 11.98
N ILE A 28 20.55 25.33 12.88
CA ILE A 28 19.31 26.07 12.62
C ILE A 28 19.54 27.15 11.55
N ARG A 29 20.62 27.94 11.66
CA ARG A 29 20.96 28.98 10.68
C ARG A 29 21.17 28.39 9.29
N PHE A 30 21.91 27.29 9.21
CA PHE A 30 22.19 26.62 7.94
C PHE A 30 20.96 25.97 7.31
N GLY A 31 20.13 25.31 8.12
CA GLY A 31 18.85 24.77 7.67
C GLY A 31 17.91 25.86 7.14
N THR A 32 17.87 27.01 7.83
CA THR A 32 17.05 28.17 7.42
C THR A 32 17.57 28.77 6.11
N PHE A 33 18.90 28.94 5.97
CA PHE A 33 19.51 29.46 4.75
C PHE A 33 19.31 28.53 3.54
N ALA A 34 19.45 27.22 3.73
CA ALA A 34 19.15 26.23 2.69
C ALA A 34 17.68 26.28 2.26
N SER A 35 16.76 26.45 3.21
CA SER A 35 15.32 26.60 2.93
C SER A 35 15.01 27.88 2.14
N PHE A 36 15.71 28.98 2.43
CA PHE A 36 15.60 30.22 1.67
C PHE A 36 16.07 30.05 0.22
N LEU A 37 17.22 29.41 0.00
CA LEU A 37 17.73 29.15 -1.36
C LEU A 37 16.82 28.19 -2.14
N PHE A 38 16.29 27.14 -1.49
CA PHE A 38 15.28 26.26 -2.06
C PHE A 38 14.06 27.05 -2.55
N ALA A 39 13.51 27.93 -1.71
CA ALA A 39 12.36 28.75 -2.07
C ALA A 39 12.66 29.69 -3.24
N MET A 40 13.86 30.29 -3.27
CA MET A 40 14.29 31.16 -4.37
C MET A 40 14.42 30.42 -5.70
N VAL A 41 15.04 29.23 -5.70
CA VAL A 41 15.15 28.39 -6.90
C VAL A 41 13.77 27.95 -7.38
N ALA A 42 12.90 27.51 -6.47
CA ALA A 42 11.53 27.11 -6.81
C ALA A 42 10.73 28.27 -7.41
N PHE A 43 10.84 29.47 -6.84
CA PHE A 43 10.19 30.68 -7.34
C PHE A 43 10.66 31.05 -8.75
N LEU A 44 11.98 31.10 -8.98
CA LEU A 44 12.54 31.40 -10.30
C LEU A 44 12.16 30.35 -11.34
N ALA A 45 12.21 29.06 -10.96
CA ALA A 45 11.81 27.97 -11.84
C ALA A 45 10.33 28.06 -12.24
N ASN A 46 9.44 28.42 -11.32
CA ASN A 46 8.01 28.59 -11.61
C ASN A 46 7.73 29.71 -12.63
N ILE A 47 8.58 30.74 -12.69
CA ILE A 47 8.46 31.83 -13.67
C ILE A 47 9.11 31.46 -14.99
N LEU A 48 10.36 30.98 -14.96
CA LEU A 48 11.20 30.85 -16.15
C LEU A 48 10.87 29.60 -16.97
N LEU A 49 10.51 28.50 -16.32
CA LEU A 49 10.36 27.21 -16.99
C LEU A 49 9.17 27.17 -17.97
N PRO A 50 7.97 27.71 -17.63
CA PRO A 50 6.87 27.82 -18.60
C PRO A 50 7.20 28.72 -19.79
N LEU A 51 7.93 29.82 -19.56
CA LEU A 51 8.37 30.74 -20.62
C LEU A 51 9.36 30.07 -21.57
N LEU A 52 10.33 29.32 -21.03
CA LEU A 52 11.28 28.54 -21.81
C LEU A 52 10.57 27.50 -22.68
N LEU A 53 9.60 26.78 -22.13
CA LEU A 53 8.83 25.78 -22.88
C LEU A 53 8.03 26.42 -24.01
N LYS A 54 7.41 27.58 -23.78
CA LYS A 54 6.71 28.34 -24.81
C LYS A 54 7.66 28.76 -25.95
N ALA A 55 8.87 29.20 -25.62
CA ALA A 55 9.88 29.58 -26.60
C ALA A 55 10.38 28.38 -27.42
N LEU A 56 10.69 27.25 -26.76
CA LEU A 56 11.12 26.01 -27.41
C LEU A 56 10.04 25.42 -28.33
N ASN A 57 8.78 25.48 -27.93
CA ASN A 57 7.67 25.03 -28.75
C ASN A 57 7.44 25.94 -29.97
N LYS A 58 7.65 27.26 -29.84
CA LYS A 58 7.55 28.22 -30.96
C LYS A 58 8.65 28.00 -32.00
N ALA A 59 9.87 27.65 -31.57
CA ALA A 59 10.97 27.33 -32.46
C ALA A 59 10.74 26.03 -33.26
N ASN A 60 10.09 25.03 -32.65
CA ASN A 60 9.80 23.74 -33.30
C ASN A 60 8.57 23.75 -34.23
N TYR A 61 7.78 24.84 -34.27
CA TYR A 61 6.61 24.96 -35.14
C TYR A 61 6.95 25.09 -36.64
N SER A 62 8.21 25.33 -36.99
CA SER A 62 8.65 25.47 -38.39
C SER A 62 8.83 24.13 -39.13
N SER A 63 8.74 22.98 -38.45
CA SER A 63 8.84 21.66 -39.07
C SER A 63 7.53 20.90 -38.88
N ALA A 64 6.59 21.14 -39.79
CA ALA A 64 5.27 20.54 -39.75
C ALA A 64 5.28 19.18 -40.48
N THR A 65 5.53 18.08 -39.75
CA THR A 65 4.79 16.80 -39.93
C THR A 65 5.17 15.85 -38.79
N THR A 66 4.17 15.43 -38.02
CA THR A 66 4.22 14.30 -37.05
C THR A 66 4.82 14.58 -35.67
N SER A 67 3.94 14.53 -34.65
CA SER A 67 4.24 14.29 -33.23
C SER A 67 4.82 15.44 -32.38
N SER A 68 4.04 16.51 -32.15
CA SER A 68 4.30 17.52 -31.09
C SER A 68 3.86 17.07 -29.67
N LYS A 69 3.93 15.78 -29.36
CA LYS A 69 3.78 15.25 -27.98
C LYS A 69 5.12 15.28 -27.22
N PHE A 70 5.88 16.37 -27.33
CA PHE A 70 6.96 16.63 -26.37
C PHE A 70 6.31 17.18 -25.10
N ARG A 71 6.24 16.29 -24.12
CA ARG A 71 5.12 16.14 -23.20
C ARG A 71 5.47 16.84 -21.89
N ILE A 72 4.56 17.66 -21.36
CA ILE A 72 4.65 18.18 -19.98
C ILE A 72 4.93 17.04 -18.99
N SER A 73 4.46 15.81 -19.29
CA SER A 73 4.77 14.61 -18.53
C SER A 73 6.23 14.16 -18.60
N GLN A 74 6.96 14.38 -19.70
CA GLN A 74 8.41 14.11 -19.78
C GLN A 74 9.20 15.08 -18.91
N LEU A 75 8.80 16.35 -18.86
CA LEU A 75 9.42 17.35 -17.99
C LEU A 75 9.12 17.06 -16.51
N TRP A 76 7.90 16.64 -16.21
CA TRP A 76 7.54 16.19 -14.86
C TRP A 76 8.34 14.94 -14.45
N THR A 77 8.52 13.99 -15.36
CA THR A 77 9.38 12.81 -15.18
C THR A 77 10.83 13.24 -14.94
N PHE A 78 11.34 14.23 -15.67
CA PHE A 78 12.66 14.82 -15.42
C PHE A 78 12.74 15.41 -14.01
N GLY A 79 11.70 16.12 -13.54
CA GLY A 79 11.63 16.63 -12.18
C GLY A 79 11.80 15.53 -11.12
N HIS A 80 11.11 14.40 -11.29
CA HIS A 80 11.27 13.23 -10.40
C HIS A 80 12.65 12.59 -10.50
N ALA A 81 13.18 12.42 -11.71
CA ALA A 81 14.52 11.88 -11.93
C ALA A 81 15.62 12.78 -11.33
N PHE A 82 15.46 14.10 -11.48
CA PHE A 82 16.36 15.10 -10.92
C PHE A 82 16.31 15.10 -9.38
N PHE A 83 15.11 14.99 -8.79
CA PHE A 83 14.98 14.82 -7.34
C PHE A 83 15.65 13.54 -6.85
N ALA A 84 15.42 12.42 -7.54
CA ALA A 84 16.04 11.15 -7.18
C ALA A 84 17.58 11.22 -7.28
N LEU A 85 18.11 11.86 -8.33
CA LEU A 85 19.55 12.10 -8.49
C LEU A 85 20.09 13.00 -7.37
N ALA A 86 19.33 14.05 -7.00
CA ALA A 86 19.72 14.93 -5.91
C ALA A 86 19.75 14.18 -4.56
N MET A 87 18.74 13.36 -4.27
CA MET A 87 18.75 12.51 -3.07
C MET A 87 19.91 11.52 -3.08
N PHE A 88 20.27 10.95 -4.23
CA PHE A 88 21.44 10.07 -4.35
C PHE A 88 22.77 10.81 -4.17
N ALA A 89 22.86 12.07 -4.61
CA ALA A 89 24.06 12.88 -4.43
C ALA A 89 24.39 13.13 -2.95
N THR A 90 23.43 12.97 -2.03
CA THR A 90 23.66 13.12 -0.58
C THR A 90 24.75 12.19 -0.05
N PHE A 91 24.93 11.00 -0.64
CA PHE A 91 25.98 10.05 -0.24
C PHE A 91 27.41 10.58 -0.46
N PHE A 92 27.58 11.50 -1.42
CA PHE A 92 28.89 12.04 -1.81
C PHE A 92 29.13 13.44 -1.22
N ILE A 93 28.13 14.03 -0.58
CA ILE A 93 28.22 15.36 0.02
C ILE A 93 28.76 15.22 1.44
N THR A 94 30.00 15.65 1.61
CA THR A 94 30.67 15.70 2.92
C THR A 94 30.78 17.12 3.47
N SER A 95 30.32 18.13 2.71
CA SER A 95 30.40 19.53 3.06
C SER A 95 29.02 20.15 3.24
N GLN A 96 28.93 21.09 4.18
CA GLN A 96 27.72 21.87 4.44
C GLN A 96 27.29 22.75 3.27
N ALA A 97 28.27 23.31 2.54
CA ALA A 97 28.01 24.06 1.32
C ALA A 97 27.39 23.16 0.24
N GLY A 98 27.89 21.92 0.10
CA GLY A 98 27.32 20.93 -0.82
C GLY A 98 25.89 20.55 -0.45
N ALA A 99 25.60 20.35 0.84
CA ALA A 99 24.26 20.00 1.30
C ALA A 99 23.27 21.15 1.05
N THR A 100 23.69 22.38 1.35
CA THR A 100 22.90 23.60 1.07
C THR A 100 22.62 23.77 -0.43
N PHE A 101 23.63 23.58 -1.28
CA PHE A 101 23.48 23.65 -2.74
C PHE A 101 22.50 22.60 -3.26
N LEU A 102 22.62 21.37 -2.76
CA LEU A 102 21.73 20.29 -3.16
C LEU A 102 20.27 20.56 -2.78
N VAL A 103 20.03 21.04 -1.55
CA VAL A 103 18.70 21.45 -1.10
C VAL A 103 18.17 22.59 -1.97
N ALA A 104 19.01 23.56 -2.35
CA ALA A 104 18.61 24.62 -3.27
C ALA A 104 18.17 24.06 -4.65
N CYS A 105 18.95 23.14 -5.22
CA CYS A 105 18.63 22.48 -6.49
C CYS A 105 17.30 21.73 -6.45
N VAL A 106 16.98 21.05 -5.35
CA VAL A 106 15.70 20.33 -5.16
C VAL A 106 14.49 21.25 -5.34
N GLY A 107 14.64 22.58 -5.15
CA GLY A 107 13.63 23.59 -5.46
C GLY A 107 13.12 23.54 -6.91
N LEU A 108 13.95 23.13 -7.87
CA LEU A 108 13.55 22.97 -9.28
C LEU A 108 12.56 21.81 -9.47
N SER A 109 12.79 20.68 -8.79
CA SER A 109 11.86 19.54 -8.85
C SER A 109 10.54 19.86 -8.14
N TRP A 110 10.62 20.58 -7.02
CA TRP A 110 9.45 21.07 -6.32
C TRP A 110 8.59 21.97 -7.21
N ALA A 111 9.21 22.94 -7.89
CA ALA A 111 8.51 23.81 -8.85
C ALA A 111 7.76 23.00 -9.91
N LEU A 112 8.41 22.01 -10.52
CA LEU A 112 7.78 21.13 -11.51
C LEU A 112 6.57 20.35 -10.96
N THR A 113 6.68 19.86 -9.74
CA THR A 113 5.61 19.11 -9.08
C THR A 113 4.38 20.00 -8.81
N LEU A 114 4.57 21.31 -8.60
CA LEU A 114 3.49 22.24 -8.30
C LEU A 114 2.59 22.58 -9.49
N TRP A 115 3.09 22.57 -10.73
CA TRP A 115 2.29 23.03 -11.88
C TRP A 115 2.15 22.01 -13.02
N ALA A 116 3.08 21.07 -13.17
CA ALA A 116 3.04 20.12 -14.29
C ALA A 116 1.80 19.22 -14.26
N PRO A 117 1.38 18.63 -13.11
CA PRO A 117 0.14 17.84 -13.04
C PRO A 117 -1.10 18.66 -13.42
N PHE A 118 -1.22 19.88 -12.91
CA PHE A 118 -2.35 20.78 -13.22
C PHE A 118 -2.38 21.15 -14.70
N SER A 119 -1.22 21.35 -15.31
CA SER A 119 -1.12 21.65 -16.74
C SER A 119 -1.49 20.45 -17.61
N ILE A 120 -1.17 19.22 -17.19
CA ILE A 120 -1.60 17.99 -17.86
C ILE A 120 -3.13 17.84 -17.77
N ILE A 121 -3.69 17.96 -16.56
CA ILE A 121 -5.14 17.87 -16.32
C ILE A 121 -5.88 18.94 -17.13
N GLY A 122 -5.37 20.18 -17.13
CA GLY A 122 -5.95 21.27 -17.91
C GLY A 122 -5.91 21.01 -19.43
N SER A 123 -4.82 20.44 -19.94
CA SER A 123 -4.71 20.11 -21.37
C SER A 123 -5.66 18.98 -21.81
N GLU A 124 -5.82 17.95 -20.97
CA GLU A 124 -6.76 16.85 -21.20
C GLU A 124 -8.22 17.35 -21.13
N LEU A 125 -8.51 18.25 -20.20
CA LEU A 125 -9.84 18.83 -20.09
C LEU A 125 -10.16 19.74 -21.28
N ALA A 126 -9.20 20.53 -21.75
CA ALA A 126 -9.35 21.32 -22.97
C ALA A 126 -9.58 20.44 -24.21
N ALA A 127 -8.91 19.29 -24.32
CA ALA A 127 -9.13 18.33 -25.41
C ALA A 127 -10.52 17.68 -25.35
N ARG A 128 -11.00 17.34 -24.14
CA ARG A 128 -12.37 16.84 -23.94
C ARG A 128 -13.42 17.92 -24.22
N GLN A 129 -13.09 19.18 -23.96
CA GLN A 129 -13.94 20.32 -24.31
C GLN A 129 -14.04 20.45 -25.83
N SER A 130 -12.92 20.46 -26.56
CA SER A 130 -12.95 20.55 -28.03
C SER A 130 -13.70 19.38 -28.69
N LEU A 131 -13.57 18.17 -28.13
CA LEU A 131 -14.32 17.01 -28.62
C LEU A 131 -15.82 17.18 -28.37
N ARG A 132 -16.20 17.70 -27.21
CA ARG A 132 -17.60 17.95 -26.84
C ARG A 132 -18.22 19.06 -27.68
N ASP A 133 -17.49 20.14 -27.95
CA ASP A 133 -17.92 21.22 -28.83
C ASP A 133 -18.12 20.69 -30.26
N THR A 134 -17.20 19.85 -30.75
CA THR A 134 -17.36 19.16 -32.05
C THR A 134 -18.62 18.27 -32.09
N ILE A 135 -18.91 17.54 -31.02
CA ILE A 135 -20.11 16.71 -30.90
C ILE A 135 -21.38 17.58 -30.83
N SER A 136 -21.32 18.72 -30.16
CA SER A 136 -22.40 19.72 -30.10
C SER A 136 -22.71 20.29 -31.49
N ASP A 137 -21.68 20.62 -32.27
CA ASP A 137 -21.83 21.11 -33.65
C ASP A 137 -22.47 20.05 -34.57
N ILE A 138 -22.20 18.77 -34.34
CA ILE A 138 -22.76 17.65 -35.11
C ILE A 138 -24.21 17.34 -34.68
N SER A 139 -24.54 17.46 -33.40
CA SER A 139 -25.85 17.07 -32.84
C SER A 139 -26.88 18.20 -32.79
N GLY A 140 -26.46 19.46 -32.86
CA GLY A 140 -27.33 20.63 -32.84
C GLY A 140 -27.92 20.98 -31.46
N GLU A 141 -27.59 20.21 -30.41
CA GLU A 141 -27.98 20.50 -29.02
C GLU A 141 -26.82 21.17 -28.28
N GLU A 142 -26.99 22.42 -27.85
CA GLU A 142 -26.00 23.10 -27.02
C GLU A 142 -26.04 22.57 -25.57
N PRO A 143 -24.90 22.14 -25.00
CA PRO A 143 -24.86 21.70 -23.61
C PRO A 143 -25.03 22.90 -22.65
N PRO A 144 -25.68 22.70 -21.48
CA PRO A 144 -26.02 23.78 -20.57
C PRO A 144 -24.76 24.56 -20.08
N PRO A 145 -24.80 25.91 -20.07
CA PRO A 145 -23.63 26.76 -19.87
C PRO A 145 -22.99 26.63 -18.47
N SER A 146 -23.76 26.25 -17.45
CA SER A 146 -23.30 26.12 -16.06
C SER A 146 -22.44 24.87 -15.79
N SER A 147 -22.42 23.90 -16.70
CA SER A 147 -21.69 22.64 -16.51
C SER A 147 -20.21 22.70 -16.94
N ARG A 148 -19.83 23.73 -17.70
CA ARG A 148 -18.55 23.81 -18.43
C ARG A 148 -17.38 24.22 -17.52
N ASP A 149 -17.51 25.35 -16.81
CA ASP A 149 -16.44 25.92 -15.99
C ASP A 149 -16.37 25.35 -14.56
N VAL A 150 -17.52 24.93 -14.02
CA VAL A 150 -17.63 24.41 -12.65
C VAL A 150 -16.89 23.06 -12.53
N GLN A 151 -16.92 22.22 -13.56
CA GLN A 151 -16.27 20.90 -13.54
C GLN A 151 -14.73 21.00 -13.61
N ALA A 152 -14.22 21.94 -14.40
CA ALA A 152 -12.78 22.22 -14.49
C ALA A 152 -12.20 22.71 -13.17
N GLY A 153 -12.83 23.73 -12.59
CA GLY A 153 -12.46 24.29 -11.30
C GLY A 153 -12.57 23.27 -10.17
N ALA A 154 -13.63 22.45 -10.17
CA ALA A 154 -13.83 21.40 -9.17
C ALA A 154 -12.78 20.29 -9.25
N ILE A 155 -12.41 19.83 -10.45
CA ILE A 155 -11.38 18.79 -10.63
C ILE A 155 -10.01 19.31 -10.18
N MET A 156 -9.64 20.53 -10.57
CA MET A 156 -8.39 21.16 -10.11
C MET A 156 -8.38 21.39 -8.60
N GLY A 157 -9.50 21.86 -8.04
CA GLY A 157 -9.67 22.05 -6.60
C GLY A 157 -9.56 20.74 -5.81
N LEU A 158 -10.20 19.67 -6.28
CA LEU A 158 -10.17 18.36 -5.65
C LEU A 158 -8.74 17.77 -5.63
N HIS A 159 -7.99 17.93 -6.73
CA HIS A 159 -6.59 17.48 -6.79
C HIS A 159 -5.70 18.23 -5.80
N ASN A 160 -5.87 19.56 -5.70
CA ASN A 160 -5.13 20.37 -4.75
C ASN A 160 -5.44 19.96 -3.30
N VAL A 161 -6.72 19.74 -2.98
CA VAL A 161 -7.14 19.25 -1.66
C VAL A 161 -6.58 17.86 -1.38
N ALA A 162 -6.58 16.95 -2.36
CA ALA A 162 -6.07 15.59 -2.19
C ALA A 162 -4.56 15.54 -1.88
N ILE A 163 -3.78 16.49 -2.39
CA ILE A 163 -2.34 16.58 -2.12
C ILE A 163 -2.07 17.33 -0.81
N SER A 164 -2.71 18.47 -0.60
CA SER A 164 -2.40 19.35 0.53
C SER A 164 -3.04 18.90 1.85
N ALA A 165 -4.24 18.30 1.83
CA ALA A 165 -4.95 17.96 3.06
C ALA A 165 -4.20 16.94 3.93
N PRO A 166 -3.64 15.83 3.40
CA PRO A 166 -2.86 14.89 4.20
C PRO A 166 -1.61 15.54 4.81
N GLN A 167 -0.94 16.41 4.05
CA GLN A 167 0.26 17.11 4.51
C GLN A 167 -0.04 18.11 5.62
N ILE A 168 -1.12 18.88 5.49
CA ILE A 168 -1.57 19.84 6.50
C ILE A 168 -1.95 19.10 7.79
N ILE A 169 -2.74 18.03 7.69
CA ILE A 169 -3.17 17.24 8.84
C ILE A 169 -1.95 16.63 9.55
N ALA A 170 -1.02 16.05 8.79
CA ALA A 170 0.20 15.46 9.35
C ALA A 170 1.09 16.52 10.02
N ALA A 171 1.28 17.68 9.40
CA ALA A 171 2.08 18.77 9.95
C ALA A 171 1.47 19.34 11.24
N LEU A 172 0.15 19.54 11.27
CA LEU A 172 -0.56 20.00 12.47
C LEU A 172 -0.46 18.97 13.61
N ALA A 173 -0.64 17.68 13.30
CA ALA A 173 -0.50 16.61 14.28
C ALA A 173 0.93 16.54 14.83
N CYS A 174 1.95 16.56 13.97
CA CYS A 174 3.35 16.61 14.37
C CYS A 174 3.65 17.84 15.25
N SER A 175 3.20 19.02 14.83
CA SER A 175 3.39 20.27 15.58
C SER A 175 2.76 20.20 16.98
N GLY A 176 1.55 19.68 17.09
CA GLY A 176 0.89 19.44 18.38
C GLY A 176 1.68 18.49 19.28
N ILE A 177 2.15 17.36 18.74
CA ILE A 177 2.97 16.38 19.48
C ILE A 177 4.29 17.00 19.93
N PHE A 178 4.97 17.76 19.07
CA PHE A 178 6.19 18.50 19.43
C PHE A 178 5.93 19.54 20.54
N GLY A 179 4.82 20.27 20.45
CA GLY A 179 4.41 21.26 21.45
C GLY A 179 4.17 20.61 22.83
N ILE A 180 3.44 19.50 22.87
CA ILE A 180 3.19 18.74 24.11
C ILE A 180 4.49 18.16 24.67
N ALA A 181 5.32 17.55 23.82
CA ALA A 181 6.60 16.99 24.25
C ALA A 181 7.52 18.06 24.85
N LYS A 182 7.54 19.26 24.26
CA LYS A 182 8.29 20.41 24.79
C LYS A 182 7.72 20.92 26.11
N ALA A 183 6.39 21.01 26.24
CA ALA A 183 5.72 21.41 27.47
C ALA A 183 6.00 20.45 28.65
N LEU A 184 6.20 19.16 28.34
CA LEU A 184 6.57 18.12 29.30
C LEU A 184 8.09 18.01 29.55
N GLY A 185 8.90 18.92 29.01
CA GLY A 185 10.36 18.96 29.23
C GLY A 185 11.18 17.94 28.44
N SER A 186 10.57 17.25 27.47
CA SER A 186 11.27 16.22 26.68
C SER A 186 12.02 16.82 25.48
N GLN A 187 13.31 16.50 25.37
CA GLN A 187 14.18 16.90 24.24
C GLN A 187 14.06 15.99 23.01
N ALA A 188 13.35 14.85 23.12
CA ALA A 188 13.20 13.84 22.08
C ALA A 188 11.88 13.98 21.30
N GLY A 189 11.57 15.17 20.78
CA GLY A 189 10.31 15.45 20.09
C GLY A 189 10.02 14.49 18.92
N THR A 190 11.05 14.17 18.12
CA THR A 190 10.95 13.19 17.02
C THR A 190 10.55 11.80 17.52
N GLY A 191 11.07 11.38 18.68
CA GLY A 191 10.72 10.10 19.28
C GLY A 191 9.25 10.01 19.71
N TRP A 192 8.66 11.11 20.17
CA TRP A 192 7.23 11.16 20.51
C TRP A 192 6.33 11.11 19.28
N VAL A 193 6.72 11.77 18.19
CA VAL A 193 6.01 11.68 16.90
C VAL A 193 6.01 10.22 16.40
N LEU A 194 7.15 9.54 16.45
CA LEU A 194 7.25 8.13 16.06
C LEU A 194 6.42 7.20 16.96
N ARG A 195 6.44 7.40 18.28
CA ARG A 195 5.62 6.62 19.23
C ARG A 195 4.12 6.83 19.02
N ALA A 196 3.69 8.07 18.81
CA ALA A 196 2.29 8.38 18.49
C ALA A 196 1.87 7.75 17.15
N GLY A 197 2.77 7.76 16.15
CA GLY A 197 2.60 7.01 14.91
C GLY A 197 2.44 5.49 15.14
N GLY A 198 3.21 4.92 16.08
CA GLY A 198 3.05 3.54 16.52
C GLY A 198 1.66 3.24 17.12
N CYS A 199 1.12 4.14 17.94
CA CYS A 199 -0.25 4.01 18.46
C CYS A 199 -1.31 4.05 17.34
N ALA A 200 -1.10 4.90 16.32
CA ALA A 200 -1.97 4.93 15.14
C ALA A 200 -1.89 3.61 14.35
N ALA A 201 -0.71 2.99 14.26
CA ALA A 201 -0.54 1.66 13.65
C ALA A 201 -1.27 0.56 14.44
N LEU A 202 -1.25 0.61 15.79
CA LEU A 202 -2.04 -0.29 16.63
C LEU A 202 -3.55 -0.08 16.43
N GLY A 203 -3.98 1.17 16.28
CA GLY A 203 -5.37 1.51 15.93
C GLY A 203 -5.77 0.96 14.55
N ALA A 204 -4.90 1.08 13.55
CA ALA A 204 -5.11 0.51 12.22
C ALA A 204 -5.19 -1.02 12.27
N ALA A 205 -4.32 -1.68 13.04
CA ALA A 205 -4.37 -3.12 13.26
C ALA A 205 -5.70 -3.54 13.92
N TYR A 206 -6.17 -2.78 14.92
CA TYR A 206 -7.46 -3.00 15.59
C TYR A 206 -8.68 -2.80 14.66
N LEU A 207 -8.54 -1.91 13.67
CA LEU A 207 -9.58 -1.57 12.69
C LEU A 207 -9.35 -2.22 11.32
N THR A 208 -8.64 -3.36 11.27
CA THR A 208 -8.39 -4.06 10.00
C THR A 208 -9.71 -4.61 9.45
N ASN A 209 -10.01 -4.31 8.18
CA ASN A 209 -11.13 -4.96 7.48
C ASN A 209 -10.71 -6.38 7.06
N LEU A 210 -11.18 -7.37 7.81
CA LEU A 210 -10.84 -8.80 7.67
C LEU A 210 -11.33 -9.41 6.36
N ILE A 211 -12.30 -8.78 5.69
CA ILE A 211 -12.86 -9.21 4.39
C ILE A 211 -12.48 -8.25 3.25
N SER A 212 -11.35 -7.55 3.39
CA SER A 212 -10.86 -6.67 2.33
C SER A 212 -10.23 -7.49 1.20
N ALA A 213 -10.62 -7.23 -0.05
CA ALA A 213 -10.08 -7.95 -1.21
C ALA A 213 -8.54 -7.97 -1.32
N PRO A 214 -7.79 -6.89 -0.97
CA PRO A 214 -6.32 -6.92 -0.91
C PRO A 214 -5.74 -7.92 0.09
N LEU A 215 -6.49 -8.34 1.11
CA LEU A 215 -6.11 -9.42 2.02
C LEU A 215 -6.48 -10.81 1.45
N ASN A 216 -6.89 -10.88 0.17
CA ASN A 216 -7.36 -12.10 -0.51
C ASN A 216 -8.57 -12.75 0.19
N SER A 217 -9.47 -11.95 0.74
CA SER A 217 -10.81 -12.45 1.06
C SER A 217 -11.50 -12.91 -0.21
N ARG A 218 -12.28 -13.99 -0.14
CA ARG A 218 -12.93 -14.59 -1.32
C ARG A 218 -14.42 -14.72 -1.10
N ILE A 219 -15.20 -14.33 -2.10
CA ILE A 219 -16.61 -14.73 -2.17
C ILE A 219 -16.63 -16.23 -2.51
N LEU A 220 -17.24 -17.03 -1.64
CA LEU A 220 -17.33 -18.48 -1.81
C LEU A 220 -18.62 -18.91 -2.50
N SER A 221 -19.74 -18.28 -2.12
CA SER A 221 -21.05 -18.55 -2.69
C SER A 221 -21.97 -17.37 -2.46
N PHE A 222 -22.98 -17.26 -3.31
CA PHE A 222 -24.05 -16.27 -3.22
C PHE A 222 -25.35 -16.89 -3.77
N THR A 223 -26.49 -16.33 -3.40
CA THR A 223 -27.81 -16.77 -3.90
C THR A 223 -28.12 -16.23 -5.29
N ASP A 224 -27.88 -14.94 -5.52
CA ASP A 224 -28.11 -14.25 -6.79
C ASP A 224 -27.14 -13.06 -6.93
N GLU A 225 -26.84 -12.65 -8.16
CA GLU A 225 -26.00 -11.50 -8.52
C GLU A 225 -26.53 -10.80 -9.79
N PHE A 226 -27.85 -10.81 -10.01
CA PHE A 226 -28.41 -10.48 -11.32
C PHE A 226 -28.13 -9.05 -11.78
N PHE A 227 -28.23 -8.06 -10.89
CA PHE A 227 -28.00 -6.66 -11.25
C PHE A 227 -26.57 -6.22 -10.99
N ALA A 228 -25.95 -6.69 -9.90
CA ALA A 228 -24.56 -6.36 -9.58
C ALA A 228 -23.87 -7.46 -8.77
N SER A 229 -22.57 -7.68 -9.02
CA SER A 229 -21.82 -8.82 -8.43
C SER A 229 -21.44 -8.62 -6.96
N ALA A 230 -21.51 -9.68 -6.16
CA ALA A 230 -21.15 -9.70 -4.75
C ALA A 230 -19.67 -9.48 -4.49
N SER A 231 -18.80 -9.64 -5.49
CA SER A 231 -17.38 -9.29 -5.36
C SER A 231 -17.18 -7.82 -4.95
N ASN A 232 -18.09 -6.93 -5.37
CA ASN A 232 -18.05 -5.51 -5.07
C ASN A 232 -18.17 -5.20 -3.57
N LEU A 233 -18.79 -6.08 -2.78
CA LEU A 233 -18.93 -5.91 -1.32
C LEU A 233 -17.57 -5.71 -0.63
N THR A 234 -16.55 -6.41 -1.13
CA THR A 234 -15.20 -6.49 -0.53
C THR A 234 -14.22 -5.48 -1.12
N THR A 235 -14.62 -4.71 -2.14
CA THR A 235 -13.79 -3.72 -2.82
C THR A 235 -13.35 -2.63 -1.85
N PRO A 236 -12.05 -2.30 -1.72
CA PRO A 236 -11.56 -1.37 -0.68
C PRO A 236 -11.95 0.09 -0.93
N THR A 237 -12.16 0.48 -2.19
CA THR A 237 -12.54 1.86 -2.53
C THR A 237 -13.98 2.16 -2.11
N PRO A 238 -14.30 3.44 -1.84
CA PRO A 238 -15.68 3.87 -1.71
C PRO A 238 -16.51 3.50 -2.95
N PRO A 239 -17.81 3.23 -2.80
CA PRO A 239 -18.72 3.06 -3.93
C PRO A 239 -18.68 4.26 -4.87
N ILE A 240 -18.83 4.02 -6.17
CA ILE A 240 -19.02 5.06 -7.18
C ILE A 240 -20.40 4.94 -7.84
N CYS A 241 -20.99 6.09 -8.19
CA CYS A 241 -22.22 6.14 -8.97
C CYS A 241 -21.91 6.62 -10.39
N ARG A 242 -22.59 6.03 -11.38
CA ARG A 242 -22.54 6.48 -12.79
C ARG A 242 -23.96 6.71 -13.30
N PRO A 243 -24.55 7.87 -13.01
CA PRO A 243 -25.90 8.19 -13.46
C PRO A 243 -26.02 8.05 -14.99
N GLY A 244 -27.06 7.36 -15.46
CA GLY A 244 -27.30 7.13 -16.89
C GLY A 244 -26.46 6.03 -17.54
N TYR A 245 -25.59 5.34 -16.78
CA TYR A 245 -24.86 4.18 -17.27
C TYR A 245 -25.64 2.89 -17.02
N TYR A 246 -26.06 2.23 -18.11
CA TYR A 246 -26.83 1.00 -18.07
C TYR A 246 -26.01 -0.16 -18.63
N ILE A 247 -26.19 -1.33 -18.02
CA ILE A 247 -25.75 -2.64 -18.50
C ILE A 247 -26.97 -3.44 -18.98
N GLU A 248 -26.73 -4.61 -19.55
CA GLU A 248 -27.81 -5.45 -20.12
C GLU A 248 -28.92 -5.79 -19.12
N THR A 249 -28.60 -5.84 -17.82
CA THR A 249 -29.55 -6.16 -16.75
C THR A 249 -30.21 -4.95 -16.11
N GLY A 250 -29.79 -3.71 -16.42
CA GLY A 250 -30.37 -2.50 -15.82
C GLY A 250 -29.35 -1.39 -15.57
N ALA A 251 -29.64 -0.51 -14.60
CA ALA A 251 -28.67 0.51 -14.19
C ALA A 251 -27.45 -0.16 -13.55
N TRP A 252 -26.25 0.32 -13.90
CA TRP A 252 -25.03 -0.21 -13.31
C TRP A 252 -24.84 0.29 -11.87
N TYR A 253 -24.57 -0.63 -10.94
CA TYR A 253 -24.24 -0.33 -9.55
C TYR A 253 -22.86 -0.84 -9.14
N ASP A 254 -22.15 -0.04 -8.36
CA ASP A 254 -20.92 -0.44 -7.65
C ASP A 254 -21.29 -1.08 -6.30
N GLY A 255 -21.89 -2.26 -6.36
CA GLY A 255 -22.37 -3.01 -5.21
C GLY A 255 -22.77 -4.44 -5.56
N TRP A 256 -23.43 -5.11 -4.63
CA TRP A 256 -24.14 -6.36 -4.83
C TRP A 256 -25.63 -6.07 -4.91
N GLU A 257 -26.32 -6.53 -5.94
CA GLU A 257 -27.76 -6.36 -6.08
C GLU A 257 -28.40 -7.60 -6.70
N THR A 258 -29.46 -8.08 -6.05
CA THR A 258 -30.20 -9.30 -6.41
C THR A 258 -31.53 -9.01 -7.08
N ARG A 259 -32.13 -10.02 -7.73
CA ARG A 259 -33.47 -9.92 -8.31
C ARG A 259 -34.52 -9.61 -7.24
N ARG A 260 -35.50 -8.80 -7.64
CA ARG A 260 -36.67 -8.49 -6.83
C ARG A 260 -37.53 -9.73 -6.59
N HIS A 261 -38.25 -9.71 -5.46
CA HIS A 261 -39.26 -10.69 -5.10
C HIS A 261 -38.66 -12.08 -4.88
N ASN A 262 -37.60 -12.14 -4.07
CA ASN A 262 -36.97 -13.40 -3.71
C ASN A 262 -38.00 -14.38 -3.11
N PRO A 263 -38.28 -15.53 -3.74
CA PRO A 263 -39.26 -16.49 -3.26
C PRO A 263 -38.76 -17.29 -2.06
N SER A 264 -37.47 -17.19 -1.71
CA SER A 264 -36.83 -17.95 -0.64
C SER A 264 -35.83 -17.06 0.13
N PRO A 265 -36.31 -16.02 0.83
CA PRO A 265 -35.45 -15.13 1.59
C PRO A 265 -34.75 -15.87 2.75
N PRO A 266 -33.54 -15.44 3.15
CA PRO A 266 -32.80 -14.28 2.65
C PRO A 266 -31.93 -14.58 1.42
N ASP A 267 -31.65 -13.54 0.64
CA ASP A 267 -30.45 -13.54 -0.19
C ASP A 267 -29.20 -13.52 0.69
N HIS A 268 -28.20 -14.32 0.35
CA HIS A 268 -26.99 -14.38 1.16
C HIS A 268 -25.72 -14.51 0.33
N CYS A 269 -24.63 -14.00 0.90
CA CYS A 269 -23.29 -14.05 0.35
C CYS A 269 -22.32 -14.56 1.43
N THR A 270 -21.65 -15.67 1.13
CA THR A 270 -20.67 -16.32 2.01
C THR A 270 -19.27 -15.91 1.59
N ILE A 271 -18.47 -15.44 2.55
CA ILE A 271 -17.15 -14.83 2.34
C ILE A 271 -16.12 -15.53 3.23
N ARG A 272 -15.03 -16.00 2.63
CA ARG A 272 -13.81 -16.42 3.32
C ARG A 272 -13.04 -15.17 3.73
N LEU A 273 -12.65 -15.07 5.02
CA LEU A 273 -11.80 -13.98 5.50
C LEU A 273 -10.47 -13.97 4.72
N GLY A 274 -9.84 -12.80 4.58
CA GLY A 274 -8.48 -12.72 4.04
C GLY A 274 -7.46 -13.37 4.98
N PRO A 275 -7.42 -12.98 6.26
CA PRO A 275 -6.63 -13.66 7.29
C PRO A 275 -7.05 -15.11 7.56
N ALA A 276 -6.17 -15.90 8.18
CA ALA A 276 -6.44 -17.29 8.53
C ALA A 276 -7.70 -17.41 9.42
N ALA A 277 -7.76 -16.64 10.51
CA ALA A 277 -8.96 -16.32 11.27
C ALA A 277 -8.97 -14.84 11.66
N GLY A 278 -10.08 -14.37 12.22
CA GLY A 278 -10.12 -13.12 12.95
C GLY A 278 -11.14 -13.11 14.07
N ILE A 279 -10.99 -12.14 14.98
CA ILE A 279 -11.98 -11.83 16.02
C ILE A 279 -12.69 -10.55 15.59
N VAL A 280 -13.99 -10.66 15.31
CA VAL A 280 -14.81 -9.54 14.81
C VAL A 280 -15.06 -8.53 15.94
N LYS A 281 -14.80 -7.25 15.68
CA LYS A 281 -15.04 -6.13 16.60
C LYS A 281 -16.06 -5.14 16.06
N GLY A 282 -16.32 -5.14 14.75
CA GLY A 282 -17.33 -4.29 14.13
C GLY A 282 -17.81 -4.81 12.78
N VAL A 283 -19.04 -4.46 12.44
CA VAL A 283 -19.64 -4.70 11.13
C VAL A 283 -20.09 -3.36 10.57
N GLU A 284 -19.79 -3.10 9.31
CA GLU A 284 -20.31 -1.96 8.56
C GLU A 284 -20.98 -2.44 7.27
N ILE A 285 -22.18 -1.92 7.02
CA ILE A 285 -22.95 -2.10 5.80
C ILE A 285 -23.20 -0.73 5.18
N ASP A 286 -22.71 -0.55 3.97
CA ASP A 286 -22.92 0.66 3.18
C ASP A 286 -23.95 0.39 2.09
N THR A 287 -25.07 1.09 2.12
CA THR A 287 -26.13 1.03 1.09
C THR A 287 -26.02 2.17 0.08
N ALA A 288 -24.88 2.87 0.00
CA ALA A 288 -24.66 4.01 -0.90
C ALA A 288 -25.22 3.78 -2.31
N PHE A 289 -25.97 4.78 -2.80
CA PHE A 289 -26.63 4.84 -4.10
C PHE A 289 -27.81 3.88 -4.30
N PHE A 290 -28.03 2.92 -3.41
CA PHE A 290 -29.28 2.17 -3.36
C PHE A 290 -30.32 2.99 -2.59
N ASP A 291 -31.20 3.66 -3.33
CA ASP A 291 -32.27 4.51 -2.80
C ASP A 291 -33.64 3.96 -3.23
N GLY A 292 -34.35 3.38 -2.26
CA GLY A 292 -35.58 2.62 -2.49
C GLY A 292 -35.39 1.13 -2.84
N ASN A 293 -34.22 0.70 -3.33
CA ASN A 293 -33.86 -0.71 -3.60
C ASN A 293 -32.74 -1.24 -2.69
N HIS A 294 -32.46 -0.57 -1.58
CA HIS A 294 -31.47 -1.03 -0.60
C HIS A 294 -31.97 -2.27 0.15
N ALA A 295 -31.04 -3.04 0.71
CA ALA A 295 -31.36 -4.04 1.72
C ALA A 295 -32.17 -3.42 2.86
N GLU A 296 -33.40 -3.88 3.10
CA GLU A 296 -34.22 -3.36 4.22
C GLU A 296 -33.70 -3.84 5.56
N GLU A 297 -33.34 -5.12 5.66
CA GLU A 297 -32.71 -5.69 6.84
C GLU A 297 -31.51 -6.56 6.48
N VAL A 298 -30.53 -6.59 7.39
CA VAL A 298 -29.33 -7.41 7.26
C VAL A 298 -29.07 -8.22 8.53
N GLU A 299 -28.46 -9.37 8.36
CA GLU A 299 -27.94 -10.22 9.44
C GLU A 299 -26.56 -10.75 9.03
N VAL A 300 -25.64 -10.90 9.99
CA VAL A 300 -24.31 -11.46 9.72
C VAL A 300 -24.07 -12.66 10.60
N TRP A 301 -23.66 -13.75 9.96
CA TRP A 301 -23.25 -14.98 10.60
C TRP A 301 -21.75 -15.20 10.41
N GLY A 302 -21.14 -15.92 11.34
CA GLY A 302 -19.72 -16.26 11.32
C GLY A 302 -19.51 -17.70 11.74
N THR A 303 -18.45 -18.32 11.22
CA THR A 303 -18.08 -19.68 11.64
C THR A 303 -16.56 -19.86 11.67
N TYR A 304 -16.12 -20.82 12.47
CA TYR A 304 -14.73 -21.25 12.57
C TYR A 304 -14.61 -22.66 12.00
N GLU A 305 -14.25 -22.74 10.73
CA GLU A 305 -14.03 -23.99 10.01
C GLU A 305 -12.61 -23.98 9.46
N VAL A 306 -11.84 -25.02 9.78
CA VAL A 306 -10.42 -25.15 9.43
C VAL A 306 -10.13 -26.53 8.85
N GLY A 307 -8.97 -26.67 8.23
CA GLY A 307 -8.53 -27.92 7.61
C GLY A 307 -8.97 -28.07 6.15
N GLU A 308 -8.54 -29.16 5.54
CA GLU A 308 -8.81 -29.45 4.13
C GLU A 308 -10.32 -29.55 3.85
N GLY A 309 -10.78 -28.93 2.76
CA GLY A 309 -12.19 -28.90 2.37
C GLY A 309 -13.09 -28.00 3.23
N ALA A 310 -12.55 -27.16 4.12
CA ALA A 310 -13.32 -26.22 4.94
C ALA A 310 -14.27 -25.34 4.10
N ASP A 311 -13.75 -24.72 3.05
CA ASP A 311 -14.53 -23.85 2.16
C ASP A 311 -15.70 -24.60 1.52
N GLU A 312 -15.51 -25.86 1.09
CA GLU A 312 -16.57 -26.69 0.50
C GLU A 312 -17.64 -27.09 1.51
N ARG A 313 -17.25 -27.39 2.76
CA ARG A 313 -18.21 -27.65 3.85
C ARG A 313 -19.07 -26.42 4.13
N VAL A 314 -18.46 -25.24 4.22
CA VAL A 314 -19.15 -23.98 4.53
C VAL A 314 -20.09 -23.53 3.40
N LYS A 315 -19.76 -23.86 2.14
CA LYS A 315 -20.63 -23.62 0.97
C LYS A 315 -21.90 -24.47 0.99
N SER A 316 -21.87 -25.64 1.63
CA SER A 316 -23.02 -26.56 1.67
C SER A 316 -24.26 -25.88 2.26
N PRO A 317 -25.44 -25.99 1.62
CA PRO A 317 -26.70 -25.49 2.19
C PRO A 317 -27.05 -26.12 3.54
N GLN A 318 -26.53 -27.32 3.83
CA GLN A 318 -26.78 -28.05 5.07
C GLN A 318 -25.81 -27.67 6.20
N TYR A 319 -24.88 -26.74 5.97
CA TYR A 319 -23.90 -26.35 6.98
C TYR A 319 -24.57 -25.63 8.16
N GLY A 320 -24.57 -26.29 9.33
CA GLY A 320 -25.18 -25.79 10.57
C GLY A 320 -24.22 -25.07 11.53
N GLY A 321 -22.93 -24.98 11.22
CA GLY A 321 -21.90 -24.43 12.12
C GLY A 321 -21.88 -22.91 12.26
N TRP A 322 -22.97 -22.21 11.90
CA TRP A 322 -23.04 -20.76 11.91
C TRP A 322 -23.36 -20.21 13.31
N LYS A 323 -22.66 -19.14 13.70
CA LYS A 323 -22.95 -18.35 14.90
C LYS A 323 -23.31 -16.93 14.51
N LYS A 324 -24.22 -16.32 15.26
CA LYS A 324 -24.69 -14.96 14.98
C LYS A 324 -23.61 -13.95 15.37
N VAL A 325 -23.12 -13.19 14.39
CA VAL A 325 -22.15 -12.10 14.59
C VAL A 325 -22.90 -10.79 14.80
N LEU A 326 -23.89 -10.52 13.94
CA LEU A 326 -24.82 -9.40 14.04
C LEU A 326 -26.22 -9.97 13.86
N GLY A 327 -27.07 -9.81 14.88
CA GLY A 327 -28.49 -10.13 14.73
C GLY A 327 -29.21 -9.16 13.79
N ARG A 328 -30.40 -9.55 13.33
CA ARG A 328 -31.13 -8.77 12.31
C ARG A 328 -31.26 -7.29 12.66
N ARG A 329 -30.87 -6.41 11.73
CA ARG A 329 -30.94 -4.95 11.85
C ARG A 329 -31.53 -4.36 10.58
N GLY A 330 -32.35 -3.32 10.75
CA GLY A 330 -32.80 -2.48 9.65
C GLY A 330 -31.68 -1.60 9.10
N CYS A 331 -31.71 -1.39 7.79
CA CYS A 331 -30.87 -0.48 7.04
C CYS A 331 -31.75 0.59 6.38
N GLY A 332 -31.22 1.80 6.19
CA GLY A 332 -31.85 2.86 5.41
C GLY A 332 -31.19 3.04 4.05
N ALA A 333 -31.86 3.82 3.21
CA ALA A 333 -31.40 4.15 1.86
C ALA A 333 -30.10 4.96 1.85
N SER A 334 -29.22 4.63 0.90
CA SER A 334 -27.99 5.36 0.54
C SER A 334 -27.17 5.90 1.72
N ARG A 335 -26.91 5.05 2.73
CA ARG A 335 -26.16 5.46 3.93
C ARG A 335 -25.32 4.33 4.52
N ARG A 336 -24.36 4.71 5.35
CA ARG A 336 -23.52 3.79 6.12
C ARG A 336 -24.16 3.42 7.44
N HIS A 337 -24.08 2.14 7.79
CA HIS A 337 -24.53 1.59 9.05
C HIS A 337 -23.37 0.85 9.69
N ALA A 338 -23.05 1.16 10.93
CA ALA A 338 -21.96 0.51 11.65
C ALA A 338 -22.42 0.05 13.02
N TRP A 339 -22.08 -1.18 13.38
CA TRP A 339 -22.39 -1.77 14.67
C TRP A 339 -21.12 -2.32 15.30
N LYS A 340 -20.93 -2.01 16.59
CA LYS A 340 -19.86 -2.61 17.40
C LYS A 340 -20.28 -4.01 17.81
N ILE A 341 -19.38 -4.97 17.66
CA ILE A 341 -19.61 -6.38 17.98
C ILE A 341 -18.76 -6.78 19.20
N ASN A 342 -19.35 -7.53 20.12
CA ASN A 342 -18.59 -8.17 21.18
C ASN A 342 -17.90 -9.43 20.64
N GLY A 343 -16.69 -9.27 20.10
CA GLY A 343 -15.95 -10.37 19.49
C GLY A 343 -15.63 -11.55 20.42
N GLU A 344 -15.68 -11.37 21.74
CA GLU A 344 -15.45 -12.45 22.70
C GLU A 344 -16.60 -13.47 22.69
N GLU A 345 -17.84 -13.02 22.52
CA GLU A 345 -19.02 -13.89 22.46
C GLU A 345 -19.08 -14.68 21.14
N VAL A 346 -18.63 -14.07 20.05
CA VAL A 346 -18.56 -14.72 18.72
C VAL A 346 -17.42 -15.73 18.67
N GLY A 347 -16.28 -15.40 19.29
CA GLY A 347 -15.03 -16.15 19.16
C GLY A 347 -14.30 -15.88 17.84
N LYS A 348 -13.34 -16.74 17.52
CA LYS A 348 -12.61 -16.68 16.25
C LYS A 348 -13.53 -17.08 15.10
N VAL A 349 -13.40 -16.43 13.95
CA VAL A 349 -14.10 -16.79 12.71
C VAL A 349 -13.12 -16.89 11.54
N THR A 350 -13.47 -17.73 10.58
CA THR A 350 -12.74 -18.02 9.33
C THR A 350 -13.57 -17.64 8.11
N HIS A 351 -14.89 -17.69 8.27
CA HIS A 351 -15.88 -17.36 7.26
C HIS A 351 -16.97 -16.49 7.88
N VAL A 352 -17.57 -15.65 7.05
CA VAL A 352 -18.80 -14.93 7.38
C VAL A 352 -19.84 -15.10 6.29
N ARG A 353 -21.11 -15.00 6.65
CA ARG A 353 -22.24 -14.96 5.72
C ARG A 353 -23.04 -13.71 6.00
N LEU A 354 -23.14 -12.84 5.00
CA LEU A 354 -24.05 -11.71 4.98
C LEU A 354 -25.40 -12.18 4.45
N CYS A 355 -26.47 -11.93 5.19
CA CYS A 355 -27.85 -12.17 4.78
C CYS A 355 -28.56 -10.83 4.60
N MET A 356 -29.27 -10.68 3.50
CA MET A 356 -30.10 -9.54 3.12
C MET A 356 -31.55 -10.00 3.04
N PHE A 357 -32.46 -9.27 3.68
CA PHE A 357 -33.88 -9.63 3.74
C PHE A 357 -34.77 -8.57 3.08
N PRO A 358 -35.75 -9.00 2.25
CA PRO A 358 -35.78 -10.30 1.56
C PRO A 358 -34.74 -10.38 0.42
N ASP A 359 -34.49 -9.24 -0.22
CA ASP A 359 -33.63 -8.98 -1.38
C ASP A 359 -33.27 -7.48 -1.43
N GLY A 360 -32.50 -7.05 -2.43
CA GLY A 360 -32.15 -5.63 -2.62
C GLY A 360 -30.68 -5.41 -2.98
N GLY A 361 -30.14 -4.27 -2.57
CA GLY A 361 -28.78 -3.84 -2.89
C GLY A 361 -27.94 -3.38 -1.70
N ILE A 362 -26.65 -3.74 -1.71
CA ILE A 362 -25.63 -3.35 -0.73
C ILE A 362 -24.35 -2.95 -1.46
N ALA A 363 -23.83 -1.76 -1.22
CA ALA A 363 -22.64 -1.24 -1.89
C ALA A 363 -21.34 -1.83 -1.31
N ARG A 364 -21.18 -1.83 0.02
CA ARG A 364 -20.00 -2.41 0.70
C ARG A 364 -20.37 -3.16 1.96
N PHE A 365 -19.56 -4.18 2.26
CA PHE A 365 -19.54 -4.85 3.54
C PHE A 365 -18.12 -4.77 4.11
N ARG A 366 -17.99 -4.22 5.33
CA ARG A 366 -16.74 -4.23 6.10
C ARG A 366 -16.91 -5.05 7.36
N LEU A 367 -15.91 -5.88 7.63
CA LEU A 367 -15.82 -6.68 8.84
C LEU A 367 -14.54 -6.28 9.58
N TYR A 368 -14.68 -5.39 10.56
CA TYR A 368 -13.54 -4.88 11.32
C TYR A 368 -13.18 -5.84 12.44
N GLY A 369 -11.89 -6.13 12.60
CA GLY A 369 -11.43 -6.96 13.70
C GLY A 369 -9.94 -7.24 13.69
N LEU A 370 -9.54 -8.13 14.60
CA LEU A 370 -8.16 -8.55 14.79
C LEU A 370 -7.89 -9.80 13.97
N ALA A 371 -6.86 -9.77 13.11
CA ALA A 371 -6.38 -10.97 12.42
C ALA A 371 -5.72 -11.92 13.44
N VAL A 372 -6.08 -13.19 13.36
CA VAL A 372 -5.55 -14.26 14.23
C VAL A 372 -4.92 -15.34 13.34
N PRO A 373 -3.61 -15.60 13.47
CA PRO A 373 -2.99 -16.71 12.78
C PRO A 373 -3.54 -18.04 13.31
N ILE A 374 -3.79 -19.00 12.43
CA ILE A 374 -4.19 -20.36 12.79
C ILE A 374 -3.05 -21.29 12.43
N TRP A 375 -2.42 -21.85 13.44
CA TRP A 375 -1.44 -22.91 13.23
C TRP A 375 -2.15 -24.26 13.25
N PRO A 376 -1.75 -25.21 12.39
CA PRO A 376 -2.22 -26.58 12.48
C PRO A 376 -1.96 -27.17 13.87
N SER A 377 -2.86 -28.05 14.30
CA SER A 377 -2.71 -28.75 15.58
C SER A 377 -1.52 -29.70 15.59
N ASN A 378 -1.17 -30.26 14.42
CA ASN A 378 0.02 -31.06 14.24
C ASN A 378 1.22 -30.15 13.91
N PRO A 379 2.23 -30.04 14.79
CA PRO A 379 3.42 -29.21 14.52
C PRO A 379 4.24 -29.68 13.32
N ALA A 380 4.10 -30.95 12.92
CA ALA A 380 4.76 -31.53 11.77
C ALA A 380 4.06 -31.23 10.43
N GLU A 381 2.90 -30.56 10.44
CA GLU A 381 2.23 -30.12 9.23
C GLU A 381 2.97 -28.92 8.63
N GLU A 382 3.26 -28.98 7.33
CA GLU A 382 3.92 -27.89 6.62
C GLU A 382 2.98 -26.70 6.45
N VAL A 383 3.46 -25.51 6.80
CA VAL A 383 2.74 -24.23 6.68
C VAL A 383 3.59 -23.16 6.05
N GLU A 384 2.94 -22.16 5.45
CA GLU A 384 3.62 -20.94 4.99
C GLU A 384 3.96 -20.03 6.19
N LEU A 385 5.20 -20.13 6.67
CA LEU A 385 5.73 -19.37 7.82
C LEU A 385 5.90 -17.88 7.51
N SER A 386 6.11 -17.50 6.24
CA SER A 386 6.31 -16.10 5.82
C SER A 386 5.01 -15.33 5.61
N ALA A 387 3.86 -16.01 5.55
CA ALA A 387 2.60 -15.38 5.15
C ALA A 387 2.21 -14.25 6.12
N ALA A 388 1.79 -13.10 5.58
CA ALA A 388 1.35 -11.96 6.39
C ALA A 388 0.16 -12.34 7.32
N VAL A 389 -0.72 -13.21 6.82
CA VAL A 389 -1.87 -13.74 7.57
C VAL A 389 -1.48 -14.68 8.71
N MET A 390 -0.24 -15.19 8.67
CA MET A 390 0.37 -16.01 9.72
C MET A 390 1.26 -15.20 10.67
N GLY A 391 1.32 -13.87 10.49
CA GLY A 391 2.16 -12.96 11.29
C GLY A 391 3.52 -12.65 10.68
N GLY A 392 3.77 -13.05 9.43
CA GLY A 392 4.98 -12.69 8.71
C GLY A 392 5.04 -11.18 8.42
N VAL A 393 6.23 -10.58 8.56
CA VAL A 393 6.43 -9.14 8.40
C VAL A 393 7.70 -8.86 7.61
N ALA A 394 7.63 -8.00 6.60
CA ALA A 394 8.81 -7.44 5.96
C ALA A 394 9.43 -6.39 6.89
N VAL A 395 10.67 -6.62 7.30
CA VAL A 395 11.36 -5.90 8.37
C VAL A 395 12.22 -4.78 7.81
N THR A 396 13.09 -5.11 6.86
CA THR A 396 14.01 -4.19 6.19
C THR A 396 14.21 -4.62 4.74
N TRP A 397 14.67 -3.70 3.89
CA TRP A 397 14.91 -3.93 2.48
C TRP A 397 16.01 -3.00 1.96
N SER A 398 16.65 -3.35 0.85
CA SER A 398 17.72 -2.56 0.23
C SER A 398 17.20 -1.33 -0.52
N ASP A 399 16.23 -1.54 -1.41
CA ASP A 399 15.60 -0.53 -2.27
C ASP A 399 14.11 -0.86 -2.42
N GLN A 400 13.33 0.16 -2.77
CA GLN A 400 11.91 -0.01 -3.03
C GLN A 400 11.46 1.06 -4.02
N HIS A 401 11.61 0.77 -5.31
CA HIS A 401 11.28 1.70 -6.38
C HIS A 401 9.79 1.70 -6.69
N PHE A 402 9.24 0.52 -6.92
CA PHE A 402 7.81 0.28 -7.15
C PHE A 402 7.30 -0.86 -6.28
N GLY A 403 6.03 -0.77 -5.88
CA GLY A 403 5.46 -1.72 -4.93
C GLY A 403 6.09 -1.61 -3.53
N GLN A 404 5.72 -2.52 -2.63
CA GLN A 404 6.17 -2.51 -1.24
C GLN A 404 6.74 -3.88 -0.89
N ALA A 405 7.82 -3.96 -0.11
CA ALA A 405 8.40 -5.24 0.34
C ALA A 405 7.38 -6.14 1.05
N GLY A 406 6.45 -5.54 1.81
CA GLY A 406 5.35 -6.27 2.45
C GLY A 406 4.40 -6.99 1.47
N ASN A 407 4.35 -6.57 0.20
CA ASN A 407 3.53 -7.23 -0.82
C ASN A 407 4.00 -8.67 -1.11
N LEU A 408 5.28 -8.97 -0.85
CA LEU A 408 5.84 -10.30 -1.04
C LEU A 408 5.13 -11.36 -0.18
N LEU A 409 4.57 -10.95 0.96
CA LEU A 409 3.97 -11.81 1.97
C LEU A 409 2.44 -11.88 1.85
N LEU A 410 1.88 -11.20 0.83
CA LEU A 410 0.45 -11.17 0.61
C LEU A 410 -0.02 -12.52 0.03
N PRO A 411 -1.24 -12.94 0.37
CA PRO A 411 -1.84 -14.12 -0.23
C PRO A 411 -2.07 -13.99 -1.75
N GLY A 412 -2.28 -15.13 -2.40
CA GLY A 412 -2.50 -15.21 -3.86
C GLY A 412 -1.24 -14.90 -4.67
N ARG A 413 -1.42 -14.57 -5.96
CA ARG A 413 -0.32 -14.23 -6.89
C ARG A 413 -0.42 -12.81 -7.47
N GLY A 414 -1.34 -12.00 -6.95
CA GLY A 414 -1.55 -10.61 -7.40
C GLY A 414 -2.30 -10.48 -8.73
N LYS A 415 -2.50 -9.22 -9.16
CA LYS A 415 -3.29 -8.86 -10.35
C LYS A 415 -2.47 -8.20 -11.48
N ASP A 416 -1.44 -7.46 -11.12
CA ASP A 416 -0.60 -6.65 -12.02
C ASP A 416 0.75 -6.39 -11.33
N MET A 417 1.71 -5.69 -11.95
CA MET A 417 3.02 -5.47 -11.31
C MET A 417 2.97 -4.63 -10.02
N GLY A 418 1.96 -3.78 -9.84
CA GLY A 418 1.88 -2.80 -8.75
C GLY A 418 1.69 -3.42 -7.36
N ASP A 419 1.27 -4.67 -7.28
CA ASP A 419 1.13 -5.43 -6.04
C ASP A 419 2.26 -6.44 -5.79
N GLY A 420 3.44 -6.20 -6.38
CA GLY A 420 4.71 -6.87 -6.05
C GLY A 420 5.66 -5.95 -5.29
N TRP A 421 6.94 -6.33 -5.28
CA TRP A 421 8.07 -5.49 -4.85
C TRP A 421 9.06 -5.40 -6.02
N GLU A 422 9.52 -4.19 -6.35
CA GLU A 422 10.44 -3.93 -7.46
C GLU A 422 11.47 -2.87 -7.07
N THR A 423 12.73 -3.15 -7.43
CA THR A 423 13.87 -2.26 -7.19
C THR A 423 14.31 -1.52 -8.45
N LYS A 424 15.11 -0.47 -8.26
CA LYS A 424 15.69 0.28 -9.37
C LYS A 424 16.68 -0.60 -10.13
N ARG A 425 16.68 -0.44 -11.45
CA ARG A 425 17.72 -1.03 -12.30
C ARG A 425 19.10 -0.57 -11.85
N SER A 426 19.96 -1.52 -11.54
CA SER A 426 21.34 -1.29 -11.15
C SER A 426 22.28 -1.40 -12.36
N ARG A 427 23.49 -0.87 -12.20
CA ARG A 427 24.60 -1.00 -13.17
C ARG A 427 25.93 -1.35 -12.50
N GLY A 428 25.94 -1.46 -11.16
CA GLY A 428 27.12 -1.80 -10.40
C GLY A 428 27.47 -3.28 -10.56
N VAL A 429 28.75 -3.59 -10.63
CA VAL A 429 29.21 -4.98 -10.67
C VAL A 429 28.94 -5.62 -9.31
N GLY A 430 28.25 -6.77 -9.31
CA GLY A 430 27.91 -7.48 -8.07
C GLY A 430 26.83 -6.81 -7.22
N HIS A 431 26.01 -5.92 -7.80
CA HIS A 431 24.85 -5.36 -7.10
C HIS A 431 23.84 -6.46 -6.75
N GLU A 432 23.25 -6.36 -5.57
CA GLU A 432 22.21 -7.25 -5.08
C GLU A 432 21.17 -6.40 -4.33
N ASP A 433 19.90 -6.71 -4.53
CA ASP A 433 18.81 -6.15 -3.73
C ASP A 433 18.22 -7.23 -2.83
N TRP A 434 17.67 -6.85 -1.68
CA TRP A 434 17.21 -7.81 -0.69
C TRP A 434 16.04 -7.30 0.16
N VAL A 435 15.29 -8.26 0.73
CA VAL A 435 14.26 -8.03 1.76
C VAL A 435 14.49 -9.02 2.89
N VAL A 436 14.51 -8.52 4.13
CA VAL A 436 14.45 -9.34 5.35
C VAL A 436 13.01 -9.47 5.80
N VAL A 437 12.59 -10.70 6.06
CA VAL A 437 11.26 -11.09 6.47
C VAL A 437 11.35 -11.79 7.81
N LYS A 438 10.62 -11.29 8.81
CA LYS A 438 10.35 -12.02 10.05
C LYS A 438 9.24 -13.04 9.78
N LEU A 439 9.48 -14.29 10.13
CA LEU A 439 8.49 -15.35 10.03
C LEU A 439 7.42 -15.20 11.12
N GLY A 440 6.20 -15.65 10.84
CA GLY A 440 5.10 -15.62 11.79
C GLY A 440 5.30 -16.54 13.00
N ALA A 441 6.14 -17.56 12.86
CA ALA A 441 6.63 -18.40 13.93
C ALA A 441 8.05 -18.91 13.61
N ARG A 442 8.82 -19.22 14.65
CA ARG A 442 10.08 -19.94 14.52
C ARG A 442 9.82 -21.33 13.92
N GLY A 443 10.55 -21.71 12.88
CA GLY A 443 10.26 -22.95 12.16
C GLY A 443 11.44 -23.53 11.40
N ARG A 444 11.37 -24.84 11.13
CA ARG A 444 12.28 -25.58 10.26
C ARG A 444 11.74 -25.49 8.84
N VAL A 445 12.54 -24.95 7.93
CA VAL A 445 12.08 -24.68 6.56
C VAL A 445 12.38 -25.87 5.67
N GLY A 446 11.36 -26.31 4.92
CA GLY A 446 11.48 -27.43 3.97
C GLY A 446 11.62 -26.95 2.53
N ARG A 447 10.89 -25.88 2.16
CA ARG A 447 10.94 -25.32 0.81
C ARG A 447 10.61 -23.84 0.77
N VAL A 448 11.05 -23.18 -0.28
CA VAL A 448 10.84 -21.76 -0.54
C VAL A 448 10.29 -21.57 -1.95
N VAL A 449 9.28 -20.72 -2.11
CA VAL A 449 8.72 -20.35 -3.41
C VAL A 449 8.95 -18.87 -3.67
N VAL A 450 9.54 -18.57 -4.82
CA VAL A 450 9.74 -17.22 -5.35
C VAL A 450 8.91 -17.05 -6.62
N ASP A 451 7.93 -16.15 -6.58
CA ASP A 451 7.04 -15.90 -7.72
C ASP A 451 7.43 -14.60 -8.42
N THR A 452 7.58 -14.65 -9.75
CA THR A 452 7.85 -13.48 -10.61
C THR A 452 6.64 -13.08 -11.46
N MET A 453 5.42 -13.51 -11.09
CA MET A 453 4.19 -13.19 -11.83
C MET A 453 4.08 -11.69 -12.16
N HIS A 454 3.70 -11.41 -13.40
CA HIS A 454 3.64 -10.08 -14.05
C HIS A 454 4.98 -9.38 -14.32
N PHE A 455 6.10 -9.83 -13.74
CA PHE A 455 7.43 -9.29 -14.05
C PHE A 455 8.00 -9.98 -15.29
N ARG A 456 7.69 -9.42 -16.47
CA ARG A 456 8.00 -10.07 -17.76
C ARG A 456 9.32 -9.67 -18.40
N GLY A 457 9.78 -8.45 -18.13
CA GLY A 457 11.02 -7.90 -18.65
C GLY A 457 11.95 -7.33 -17.58
N ASN A 458 11.53 -7.40 -16.33
CA ASN A 458 12.21 -6.83 -15.15
C ASN A 458 12.13 -7.79 -13.95
N PHE A 459 11.99 -9.10 -14.20
CA PHE A 459 12.25 -10.11 -13.18
C PHE A 459 13.77 -10.18 -12.92
N PRO A 460 14.21 -10.60 -11.72
CA PRO A 460 15.62 -10.73 -11.44
C PRO A 460 16.26 -11.83 -12.27
N LYS A 461 17.57 -11.72 -12.54
CA LYS A 461 18.32 -12.77 -13.24
C LYS A 461 18.44 -14.02 -12.36
N GLY A 462 18.62 -13.84 -11.07
CA GLY A 462 18.64 -14.92 -10.10
C GLY A 462 18.29 -14.46 -8.70
N VAL A 463 18.14 -15.43 -7.80
CA VAL A 463 17.80 -15.22 -6.41
C VAL A 463 18.63 -16.13 -5.51
N ARG A 464 18.79 -15.70 -4.26
CA ARG A 464 19.38 -16.48 -3.16
C ARG A 464 18.55 -16.24 -1.90
N VAL A 465 18.48 -17.23 -1.02
CA VAL A 465 17.75 -17.11 0.24
C VAL A 465 18.66 -17.50 1.40
N GLU A 466 18.65 -16.67 2.42
CA GLU A 466 19.39 -16.90 3.66
C GLU A 466 18.45 -16.89 4.86
N GLY A 467 18.79 -17.64 5.91
CA GLY A 467 18.01 -17.75 7.14
C GLY A 467 18.82 -17.35 8.37
N LEU A 468 18.13 -16.79 9.36
CA LEU A 468 18.71 -16.41 10.66
C LEU A 468 17.77 -16.82 11.80
N ASP A 469 18.34 -17.31 12.89
CA ASP A 469 17.65 -17.55 14.15
C ASP A 469 18.19 -16.63 15.25
N VAL A 470 17.40 -15.62 15.62
CA VAL A 470 17.73 -14.71 16.74
C VAL A 470 17.22 -15.20 18.10
N GLY A 471 16.58 -16.38 18.20
CA GLY A 471 16.01 -16.88 19.45
C GLY A 471 14.79 -16.07 19.95
N ASP A 472 14.42 -16.29 21.22
CA ASP A 472 13.27 -15.62 21.87
C ASP A 472 13.61 -14.22 22.43
N GLU A 473 14.89 -13.91 22.61
CA GLU A 473 15.35 -12.57 22.99
C GLU A 473 15.33 -11.68 21.75
N GLY A 474 14.22 -10.98 21.55
CA GLY A 474 14.05 -10.04 20.45
C GLY A 474 15.08 -8.92 20.50
N GLU A 475 16.25 -9.14 19.89
CA GLU A 475 17.17 -8.06 19.53
C GLU A 475 16.42 -7.06 18.66
N GLY A 476 16.75 -5.78 18.83
CA GLY A 476 16.12 -4.67 18.14
C GLY A 476 16.13 -4.91 16.63
N VAL A 477 14.94 -5.05 16.06
CA VAL A 477 14.64 -5.19 14.62
C VAL A 477 15.42 -4.21 13.72
N GLY A 478 15.92 -3.09 14.27
CA GLY A 478 16.74 -2.09 13.59
C GLY A 478 18.22 -2.45 13.34
N GLU A 479 18.75 -3.53 13.91
CA GLU A 479 20.17 -3.93 13.76
C GLU A 479 20.42 -5.07 12.75
N LEU A 480 19.37 -5.73 12.27
CA LEU A 480 19.44 -6.77 11.23
C LEU A 480 19.68 -6.13 9.85
N ARG A 481 20.91 -5.65 9.62
CA ARG A 481 21.38 -5.19 8.31
C ARG A 481 21.82 -6.41 7.48
N GLY A 482 21.78 -6.28 6.15
CA GLY A 482 22.06 -7.37 5.20
C GLY A 482 23.45 -8.04 5.30
N ALA A 483 24.36 -7.52 6.13
CA ALA A 483 25.75 -7.98 6.28
C ALA A 483 26.06 -8.68 7.61
N ASP A 484 25.04 -9.22 8.30
CA ASP A 484 25.26 -10.01 9.51
C ASP A 484 25.89 -11.39 9.17
N GLU A 485 27.05 -11.72 9.72
CA GLU A 485 27.74 -12.99 9.44
C GLU A 485 26.96 -14.23 9.95
N ARG A 486 25.90 -14.02 10.75
CA ARG A 486 25.03 -15.09 11.26
C ARG A 486 24.05 -15.65 10.22
N TRP A 487 23.91 -15.01 9.05
CA TRP A 487 23.03 -15.51 7.99
C TRP A 487 23.55 -16.83 7.39
N VAL A 488 22.66 -17.81 7.29
CA VAL A 488 22.95 -19.15 6.77
C VAL A 488 22.30 -19.28 5.40
N GLU A 489 23.05 -19.72 4.39
CA GLU A 489 22.46 -19.99 3.07
C GLU A 489 21.42 -21.13 3.17
N VAL A 490 20.20 -20.86 2.71
CA VAL A 490 19.06 -21.79 2.71
C VAL A 490 18.76 -22.26 1.29
N VAL A 491 18.90 -21.36 0.32
CA VAL A 491 18.82 -21.62 -1.12
C VAL A 491 19.96 -20.88 -1.80
N GLY A 492 20.93 -21.59 -2.36
CA GLY A 492 22.00 -21.00 -3.17
C GLY A 492 21.51 -20.28 -4.42
N VAL A 493 22.43 -19.57 -5.08
CA VAL A 493 22.11 -18.72 -6.25
C VAL A 493 21.45 -19.53 -7.37
N SER A 494 20.20 -19.17 -7.67
CA SER A 494 19.36 -19.86 -8.65
C SER A 494 18.80 -18.88 -9.68
N SER A 495 18.74 -19.26 -10.95
CA SER A 495 18.19 -18.40 -12.00
C SER A 495 16.67 -18.28 -11.92
N CYS A 496 16.13 -17.12 -12.26
CA CYS A 496 14.69 -16.91 -12.40
C CYS A 496 14.26 -16.81 -13.86
N GLU A 497 12.98 -17.09 -14.08
CA GLU A 497 12.25 -16.91 -15.31
C GLU A 497 11.15 -15.87 -15.12
N LYS A 498 10.68 -15.32 -16.25
CA LYS A 498 9.57 -14.37 -16.26
C LYS A 498 8.25 -15.04 -15.91
N ASP A 499 7.39 -14.32 -15.18
CA ASP A 499 5.98 -14.67 -14.99
C ASP A 499 5.75 -16.09 -14.43
N ARG A 500 6.62 -16.57 -13.53
CA ARG A 500 6.68 -17.98 -13.10
C ARG A 500 6.91 -18.13 -11.60
N GLU A 501 6.36 -19.19 -11.02
CA GLU A 501 6.70 -19.66 -9.68
C GLU A 501 7.94 -20.56 -9.72
N HIS A 502 8.92 -20.25 -8.87
CA HIS A 502 10.15 -21.01 -8.71
C HIS A 502 10.13 -21.63 -7.32
N GLU A 503 10.12 -22.96 -7.27
CA GLU A 503 10.11 -23.72 -6.04
C GLU A 503 11.51 -24.30 -5.79
N PHE A 504 12.05 -24.02 -4.62
CA PHE A 504 13.38 -24.42 -4.20
C PHE A 504 13.28 -25.24 -2.91
N MET A 505 13.85 -26.44 -2.93
CA MET A 505 14.03 -27.23 -1.71
C MET A 505 15.20 -26.65 -0.92
N VAL A 506 15.10 -26.67 0.41
CA VAL A 506 16.18 -26.23 1.29
C VAL A 506 17.41 -27.12 1.13
N GLU A 507 18.60 -26.54 1.26
CA GLU A 507 19.84 -27.30 1.16
C GLU A 507 19.94 -28.43 2.19
N VAL A 508 20.39 -29.60 1.73
CA VAL A 508 20.47 -30.85 2.50
C VAL A 508 21.27 -30.69 3.81
N GLY A 509 22.27 -29.79 3.85
CA GLY A 509 23.04 -29.50 5.06
C GLY A 509 22.20 -28.83 6.15
N VAL A 510 21.39 -27.85 5.78
CA VAL A 510 20.49 -27.12 6.68
C VAL A 510 19.39 -28.04 7.22
N GLU A 511 18.84 -28.89 6.34
CA GLU A 511 17.81 -29.88 6.69
C GLU A 511 18.35 -30.93 7.67
N LYS A 512 19.53 -31.50 7.41
CA LYS A 512 20.17 -32.51 8.28
C LYS A 512 20.54 -31.98 9.65
N GLU A 513 20.97 -30.72 9.73
CA GLU A 513 21.27 -30.07 11.01
C GLU A 513 20.00 -29.67 11.77
N GLY A 514 18.83 -29.72 11.12
CA GLY A 514 17.56 -29.40 11.74
C GLY A 514 17.51 -27.96 12.25
N ARG A 515 18.12 -27.03 11.52
CA ARG A 515 18.11 -25.61 11.92
C ARG A 515 16.70 -25.05 11.83
N ALA A 516 16.31 -24.30 12.85
CA ALA A 516 15.11 -23.49 12.82
C ALA A 516 15.49 -22.03 12.56
N PHE A 517 14.57 -21.26 12.01
CA PHE A 517 14.78 -19.87 11.65
C PHE A 517 13.65 -19.01 12.18
N THR A 518 13.95 -17.76 12.53
CA THR A 518 12.97 -16.72 12.86
C THR A 518 12.86 -15.67 11.75
N HIS A 519 13.92 -15.51 10.95
CA HIS A 519 13.97 -14.57 9.84
C HIS A 519 14.52 -15.22 8.57
N MET A 520 14.06 -14.72 7.43
CA MET A 520 14.52 -15.08 6.09
C MET A 520 14.89 -13.82 5.31
N LYS A 521 15.97 -13.88 4.55
CA LYS A 521 16.44 -12.81 3.67
C LYS A 521 16.38 -13.32 2.24
N ILE A 522 15.47 -12.77 1.45
CA ILE A 522 15.43 -12.99 0.00
C ILE A 522 16.34 -11.96 -0.67
N ILE A 523 17.25 -12.44 -1.51
CA ILE A 523 18.19 -11.64 -2.27
C ILE A 523 17.87 -11.84 -3.75
N ILE A 524 17.78 -10.75 -4.50
CA ILE A 524 17.60 -10.73 -5.95
C ILE A 524 18.85 -10.19 -6.62
N ILE A 525 19.21 -10.78 -7.75
CA ILE A 525 20.48 -10.53 -8.44
C ILE A 525 20.20 -10.18 -9.91
N PRO A 526 20.75 -9.07 -10.43
CA PRO A 526 21.29 -7.97 -9.65
C PRO A 526 20.18 -7.15 -8.97
N ASP A 527 19.07 -6.97 -9.65
CA ASP A 527 17.91 -6.16 -9.29
C ASP A 527 16.68 -6.71 -10.02
N GLY A 528 15.51 -6.10 -9.81
CA GLY A 528 14.29 -6.44 -10.53
C GLY A 528 13.08 -6.48 -9.62
N GLY A 529 12.07 -7.25 -10.01
CA GLY A 529 10.83 -7.38 -9.26
C GLY A 529 10.41 -8.81 -8.97
N LEU A 530 9.85 -8.98 -7.78
CA LEU A 530 9.24 -10.21 -7.29
C LEU A 530 7.78 -9.95 -6.94
N LYS A 531 6.95 -10.97 -7.17
CA LYS A 531 5.54 -10.95 -6.82
C LYS A 531 5.32 -11.45 -5.40
N ARG A 532 5.79 -12.65 -5.09
CA ARG A 532 5.64 -13.30 -3.77
C ARG A 532 6.92 -13.98 -3.34
N PHE A 533 7.08 -14.06 -2.02
CA PHE A 533 8.12 -14.83 -1.36
C PHE A 533 7.45 -15.67 -0.26
N ARG A 534 7.45 -16.99 -0.45
CA ARG A 534 6.77 -17.94 0.42
C ARG A 534 7.77 -18.91 1.03
N VAL A 535 7.75 -19.04 2.34
CA VAL A 535 8.64 -19.92 3.09
C VAL A 535 7.78 -20.96 3.76
N PHE A 536 7.91 -22.21 3.32
CA PHE A 536 7.13 -23.33 3.84
C PHE A 536 7.98 -24.20 4.77
N GLY A 537 7.39 -24.60 5.88
CA GLY A 537 8.07 -25.43 6.86
C GLY A 537 7.18 -25.82 8.03
N THR A 538 7.79 -26.51 8.99
CA THR A 538 7.13 -26.94 10.23
C THR A 538 7.52 -26.04 11.38
N ARG A 539 6.64 -25.83 12.37
CA ARG A 539 6.99 -25.08 13.58
C ARG A 539 8.03 -25.83 14.40
N ALA A 540 9.00 -25.09 14.94
CA ALA A 540 10.13 -25.62 15.70
C ALA A 540 9.87 -25.67 17.21
#